data_AF-A0AAV3T3W1-F1
#
_entry.id   AF-A0AAV3T3W1-F1
#
_cell.length_a   1.000
_cell.length_b   1.000
_cell.length_c   1.000
_cell.angle_alpha   90.00
_cell.angle_beta   90.00
_cell.angle_gamma   90.00
#
_symmetry.space_group_name_H-M   'P 1'
#
loop_
_entity.id
_entity.type
_entity.pdbx_description
1 polymer ?
#
loop_
_entity_poly.entity_id
_entity_poly.type
_entity_poly.pdbx_seq_one_letter_code
_entity_poly.pdbx_strand_id
1 'polypeptide(L)'
;MSVRAGVAVVVLLCALNAAGVLYASGVVADATTGSVQIDNPARPSETICEDAQSPGDFFYEYHHETCATEPATVQQPLASYAADAASDLAFAAFLVPFAVWIVVSGLLHVVIGGATADDYDDRVRFSAVLAVTAVGLAPTALRYLARPLVVELETATLTPAGIDAARALAADALTPSSSVWLAVVAATAAWSALVWWQSWQAAFDVSSRRAGTIAGVAGACFLLSALAPVLVGGGAGVVGVLLVALGIPALAFPRDLERIDLAFDLIGTRGGENVEPKPWRVALQQVSGLALVAVGTVLLGGLALA
;
A
#
# COMPACT_ATOMS: atom_id res chain seq x y z
N MET A 1 -18.10 -7.72 17.52
CA MET A 1 -18.20 -7.47 16.06
C MET A 1 -17.71 -8.69 15.30
N SER A 2 -18.33 -9.08 14.18
CA SER A 2 -17.87 -10.21 13.38
C SER A 2 -16.69 -9.80 12.48
N VAL A 3 -15.83 -10.76 12.11
CA VAL A 3 -14.72 -10.52 11.15
C VAL A 3 -15.23 -10.00 9.81
N ARG A 4 -16.43 -10.42 9.39
CA ARG A 4 -17.07 -9.95 8.14
C ARG A 4 -17.35 -8.45 8.18
N ALA A 5 -17.86 -7.95 9.30
CA ALA A 5 -18.07 -6.51 9.47
C ALA A 5 -16.73 -5.75 9.49
N GLY A 6 -15.71 -6.29 10.14
CA GLY A 6 -14.36 -5.71 10.11
C GLY A 6 -13.78 -5.62 8.70
N VAL A 7 -13.86 -6.70 7.92
CA VAL A 7 -13.46 -6.73 6.50
C VAL A 7 -14.23 -5.68 5.70
N ALA A 8 -15.55 -5.56 5.88
CA ALA A 8 -16.35 -4.58 5.16
C ALA A 8 -15.89 -3.14 5.45
N VAL A 9 -15.62 -2.80 6.71
CA VAL A 9 -15.06 -1.49 7.09
C VAL A 9 -13.74 -1.23 6.37
N VAL A 10 -12.83 -2.21 6.38
CA VAL A 10 -11.50 -2.04 5.75
C VAL A 10 -11.60 -1.93 4.25
N VAL A 11 -12.44 -2.72 3.57
CA VAL A 11 -12.68 -2.62 2.13
C VAL A 11 -13.26 -1.25 1.76
N LEU A 12 -14.18 -0.71 2.57
CA LEU A 12 -14.69 0.64 2.37
C LEU A 12 -13.59 1.70 2.51
N LEU A 13 -12.70 1.56 3.49
CA LEU A 13 -11.54 2.45 3.65
C LEU A 13 -10.56 2.34 2.48
N CYS A 14 -10.32 1.13 1.97
CA CYS A 14 -9.50 0.88 0.78
C CYS A 14 -10.08 1.59 -0.45
N ALA A 15 -11.38 1.40 -0.70
CA ALA A 15 -12.08 2.05 -1.81
C ALA A 15 -12.09 3.57 -1.66
N LEU A 16 -12.32 4.08 -0.45
CA LEU A 16 -12.32 5.51 -0.15
C LEU A 16 -10.94 6.15 -0.40
N ASN A 17 -9.87 5.50 0.03
CA ASN A 17 -8.51 6.00 -0.19
C ASN A 17 -8.16 6.02 -1.68
N ALA A 18 -8.45 4.93 -2.40
CA ALA A 18 -8.23 4.86 -3.84
C ALA A 18 -9.04 5.91 -4.60
N ALA A 19 -10.32 6.10 -4.25
CA ALA A 19 -11.17 7.13 -4.85
C ALA A 19 -10.64 8.55 -4.56
N GLY A 20 -10.15 8.81 -3.35
CA GLY A 20 -9.52 10.08 -2.99
C GLY A 20 -8.28 10.38 -3.83
N VAL A 21 -7.42 9.38 -4.05
CA VAL A 21 -6.22 9.51 -4.90
C VAL A 21 -6.60 9.73 -6.38
N LEU A 22 -7.57 8.98 -6.91
CA LEU A 22 -8.06 9.15 -8.28
C LEU A 22 -8.75 10.49 -8.52
N TYR A 23 -9.41 11.04 -7.51
CA TYR A 23 -9.95 12.40 -7.60
C TYR A 23 -8.83 13.43 -7.61
N ALA A 24 -7.89 13.30 -6.67
CA ALA A 24 -6.75 14.21 -6.55
C ALA A 24 -5.82 14.15 -7.77
N SER A 25 -5.72 13.01 -8.47
CA SER A 25 -4.94 12.89 -9.70
C SER A 25 -5.50 13.78 -10.83
N GLY A 26 -6.83 13.94 -10.91
CA GLY A 26 -7.46 14.87 -11.85
C GLY A 26 -7.08 16.32 -11.56
N VAL A 27 -7.12 16.71 -10.29
CA VAL A 27 -6.70 18.06 -9.83
C VAL A 27 -5.24 18.34 -10.19
N VAL A 28 -4.35 17.38 -9.95
CA VAL A 28 -2.92 17.49 -10.28
C VAL A 28 -2.70 17.59 -11.79
N ALA A 29 -3.46 16.82 -12.58
CA ALA A 29 -3.40 16.88 -14.04
C ALA A 29 -3.84 18.25 -14.56
N ASP A 30 -4.94 18.79 -14.05
CA ASP A 30 -5.48 20.11 -14.41
C ASP A 30 -4.52 21.25 -14.04
N ALA A 31 -3.80 21.11 -12.92
CA ALA A 31 -2.78 22.06 -12.51
C ALA A 31 -1.47 21.95 -13.31
N THR A 32 -1.25 20.84 -14.02
CA THR A 32 -0.02 20.59 -14.78
C THR A 32 -0.06 21.26 -16.15
N THR A 33 0.92 22.11 -16.40
CA THR A 33 1.03 22.87 -17.64
C THR A 33 2.24 22.46 -18.47
N GLY A 34 2.24 22.86 -19.74
CA GLY A 34 3.34 22.62 -20.66
C GLY A 34 3.17 21.35 -21.50
N SER A 35 4.05 21.24 -22.49
CA SER A 35 4.14 20.09 -23.39
C SER A 35 5.60 19.81 -23.69
N VAL A 36 5.88 18.58 -24.08
CA VAL A 36 7.19 18.13 -24.51
C VAL A 36 7.07 17.53 -25.90
N GLN A 37 8.09 17.78 -26.73
CA GLN A 37 8.19 17.10 -28.02
C GLN A 37 8.70 15.69 -27.78
N ILE A 38 7.96 14.71 -28.28
CA ILE A 38 8.38 13.32 -28.32
C ILE A 38 8.29 12.82 -29.75
N ASP A 39 9.01 11.74 -30.05
CA ASP A 39 8.85 11.03 -31.31
C ASP A 39 7.42 10.55 -31.46
N ASN A 40 6.84 10.72 -32.65
CA ASN A 40 5.47 10.34 -32.92
C ASN A 40 5.33 8.81 -32.91
N PRO A 41 4.62 8.19 -31.95
CA PRO A 41 4.49 6.74 -31.91
C PRO A 41 3.67 6.19 -33.07
N ALA A 42 2.91 7.04 -33.79
CA ALA A 42 2.18 6.67 -34.99
C ALA A 42 3.08 6.66 -36.24
N ARG A 43 4.27 7.28 -36.20
CA ARG A 43 5.25 7.26 -37.29
C ARG A 43 6.27 6.14 -37.03
N PRO A 44 6.60 5.33 -38.05
CA PRO A 44 7.72 4.39 -37.96
C PRO A 44 9.03 5.09 -37.62
N SER A 45 10.02 4.35 -37.10
CA SER A 45 11.33 4.92 -36.79
C SER A 45 11.99 5.50 -38.03
N GLU A 46 12.89 6.48 -37.86
CA GLU A 46 13.52 7.16 -39.00
C GLU A 46 14.25 6.19 -39.92
N THR A 47 14.88 5.14 -39.38
CA THR A 47 15.51 4.07 -40.19
C THR A 47 14.52 3.38 -41.12
N ILE A 48 13.30 3.08 -40.64
CA ILE A 48 12.25 2.47 -41.46
C ILE A 48 11.76 3.47 -42.51
N CYS A 49 11.67 4.76 -42.16
CA CYS A 49 11.27 5.80 -43.09
C CYS A 49 12.33 6.15 -44.15
N GLU A 50 13.62 5.99 -43.83
CA GLU A 50 14.73 6.08 -44.78
C GLU A 50 14.70 4.92 -45.79
N ASP A 51 14.46 3.69 -45.30
CA ASP A 51 14.34 2.50 -46.15
C ASP A 51 13.06 2.51 -47.02
N ALA A 52 11.99 3.17 -46.56
CA ALA A 52 10.73 3.33 -47.29
C ALA A 52 10.77 4.40 -48.41
N GLN A 53 11.94 4.87 -48.83
CA GLN A 53 12.06 5.89 -49.90
C GLN A 53 12.19 5.31 -51.32
N SER A 54 12.48 4.02 -51.46
CA SER A 54 12.70 3.38 -52.77
C SER A 54 11.47 2.60 -53.27
N PRO A 55 10.87 3.00 -54.41
CA PRO A 55 9.76 2.26 -54.99
C PRO A 55 10.17 0.82 -55.34
N GLY A 56 9.39 -0.16 -54.87
CA GLY A 56 9.63 -1.59 -55.11
C GLY A 56 10.19 -2.36 -53.92
N ASP A 57 10.48 -1.69 -52.80
CA ASP A 57 10.85 -2.33 -51.53
C ASP A 57 9.63 -2.58 -50.62
N PHE A 58 9.72 -3.62 -49.79
CA PHE A 58 8.65 -4.00 -48.86
C PHE A 58 8.24 -2.83 -47.93
N PHE A 59 9.20 -2.07 -47.43
CA PHE A 59 8.94 -0.94 -46.54
C PHE A 59 8.24 0.23 -47.24
N TYR A 60 8.49 0.42 -48.54
CA TYR A 60 7.81 1.45 -49.33
C TYR A 60 6.31 1.17 -49.42
N GLU A 61 5.90 -0.07 -49.71
CA GLU A 61 4.46 -0.40 -49.84
C GLU A 61 3.69 -0.25 -48.52
N TYR A 62 4.33 -0.50 -47.37
CA TYR A 62 3.65 -0.51 -46.07
C TYR A 62 3.77 0.78 -45.27
N HIS A 63 4.85 1.55 -45.45
CA HIS A 63 5.18 2.65 -44.54
C HIS A 63 5.41 4.00 -45.23
N HIS A 64 5.50 4.06 -46.56
CA HIS A 64 5.70 5.32 -47.29
C HIS A 64 4.67 6.38 -46.88
N GLU A 65 3.36 6.07 -46.94
CA GLU A 65 2.33 7.07 -46.66
C GLU A 65 2.47 7.61 -45.25
N THR A 66 2.57 6.73 -44.25
CA THR A 66 2.73 7.13 -42.83
C THR A 66 4.00 7.93 -42.61
N CYS A 67 5.13 7.55 -43.22
CA CYS A 67 6.40 8.28 -43.12
C CYS A 67 6.35 9.68 -43.77
N ALA A 68 5.50 9.86 -44.79
CA ALA A 68 5.34 11.11 -45.52
C ALA A 68 4.29 12.05 -44.92
N THR A 69 3.23 11.51 -44.31
CA THR A 69 2.10 12.31 -43.80
C THR A 69 2.19 12.60 -42.31
N GLU A 70 2.73 11.68 -41.51
CA GLU A 70 2.85 11.85 -40.08
C GLU A 70 4.12 12.66 -39.73
N PRO A 71 4.02 13.66 -38.82
CA PRO A 71 5.19 14.40 -38.38
C PRO A 71 6.15 13.51 -37.57
N ALA A 72 7.44 13.83 -37.63
CA ALA A 72 8.49 13.12 -36.88
C ALA A 72 8.28 13.21 -35.36
N THR A 73 7.91 14.38 -34.88
CA THR A 73 7.64 14.64 -33.46
C THR A 73 6.25 15.21 -33.26
N VAL A 74 5.67 14.91 -32.10
CA VAL A 74 4.39 15.45 -31.66
C VAL A 74 4.55 16.11 -30.30
N GLN A 75 3.80 17.20 -30.08
CA GLN A 75 3.72 17.83 -28.77
C GLN A 75 2.77 17.04 -27.89
N GLN A 76 3.27 16.43 -26.82
CA GLN A 76 2.42 15.77 -25.84
C GLN A 76 2.27 16.59 -24.56
N PRO A 77 1.04 16.69 -24.02
CA PRO A 77 0.79 17.44 -22.80
C PRO A 77 1.37 16.70 -21.60
N LEU A 78 2.13 17.41 -20.76
CA LEU A 78 2.71 16.85 -19.54
C LEU A 78 1.64 16.45 -18.52
N ALA A 79 0.45 17.04 -18.59
CA ALA A 79 -0.71 16.69 -17.78
C ALA A 79 -1.11 15.20 -17.90
N SER A 80 -0.99 14.60 -19.09
CA SER A 80 -1.32 13.19 -19.31
C SER A 80 -0.38 12.26 -18.53
N TYR A 81 0.92 12.56 -18.54
CA TYR A 81 1.93 11.82 -17.78
C TYR A 81 1.81 12.02 -16.27
N ALA A 82 1.42 13.22 -15.84
CA ALA A 82 1.12 13.50 -14.44
C ALA A 82 -0.11 12.70 -13.97
N ALA A 83 -1.19 12.68 -14.76
CA ALA A 83 -2.40 11.92 -14.47
C ALA A 83 -2.13 10.41 -14.40
N ASP A 84 -1.33 9.89 -15.32
CA ASP A 84 -0.95 8.48 -15.39
C ASP A 84 -0.16 8.05 -14.15
N ALA A 85 0.91 8.77 -13.81
CA ALA A 85 1.71 8.48 -12.60
C ALA A 85 0.90 8.62 -11.31
N ALA A 86 -0.02 9.59 -11.24
CA ALA A 86 -0.91 9.76 -10.11
C ALA A 86 -1.95 8.62 -10.02
N SER A 87 -2.43 8.12 -11.16
CA SER A 87 -3.36 6.99 -11.23
C SER A 87 -2.70 5.66 -10.87
N ASP A 88 -1.41 5.49 -11.18
CA ASP A 88 -0.62 4.32 -10.78
C ASP A 88 -0.58 4.14 -9.25
N LEU A 89 -0.68 5.25 -8.49
CA LEU A 89 -0.76 5.21 -7.03
C LEU A 89 -2.11 4.74 -6.51
N ALA A 90 -3.18 4.71 -7.32
CA ALA A 90 -4.51 4.31 -6.88
C ALA A 90 -4.56 2.85 -6.43
N PHE A 91 -3.83 1.95 -7.11
CA PHE A 91 -3.75 0.55 -6.71
C PHE A 91 -3.02 0.38 -5.37
N ALA A 92 -1.91 1.10 -5.18
CA ALA A 92 -1.21 1.15 -3.92
C ALA A 92 -2.14 1.70 -2.82
N ALA A 93 -2.77 2.85 -3.05
CA ALA A 93 -3.71 3.50 -2.14
C ALA A 93 -4.88 2.59 -1.76
N PHE A 94 -5.36 1.73 -2.67
CA PHE A 94 -6.35 0.72 -2.36
C PHE A 94 -5.81 -0.31 -1.35
N LEU A 95 -4.58 -0.79 -1.53
CA LEU A 95 -4.02 -1.85 -0.69
C LEU A 95 -3.47 -1.37 0.66
N VAL A 96 -3.06 -0.11 0.77
CA VAL A 96 -2.42 0.42 1.98
C VAL A 96 -3.28 0.25 3.25
N PRO A 97 -4.57 0.65 3.28
CA PRO A 97 -5.37 0.50 4.49
C PRO A 97 -5.52 -0.96 4.93
N PHE A 98 -5.59 -1.88 3.97
CA PHE A 98 -5.59 -3.32 4.24
C PHE A 98 -4.26 -3.77 4.85
N ALA A 99 -3.12 -3.41 4.26
CA ALA A 99 -1.81 -3.80 4.75
C ALA A 99 -1.55 -3.26 6.18
N VAL A 100 -1.87 -1.99 6.42
CA VAL A 100 -1.83 -1.37 7.76
C VAL A 100 -2.71 -2.12 8.76
N TRP A 101 -3.93 -2.49 8.37
CA TRP A 101 -4.83 -3.27 9.23
C TRP A 101 -4.18 -4.58 9.67
N ILE A 102 -3.57 -5.33 8.74
CA ILE A 102 -2.86 -6.57 9.05
C ILE A 102 -1.68 -6.32 9.98
N VAL A 103 -0.88 -5.26 9.76
CA VAL A 103 0.27 -4.92 10.62
C VAL A 103 -0.19 -4.63 12.05
N VAL A 104 -1.18 -3.75 12.23
CA VAL A 104 -1.66 -3.36 13.57
C VAL A 104 -2.30 -4.56 14.28
N SER A 105 -3.08 -5.37 13.55
CA SER A 105 -3.63 -6.61 14.10
C SER A 105 -2.55 -7.62 14.45
N GLY A 106 -1.53 -7.78 13.61
CA GLY A 106 -0.39 -8.66 13.87
C GLY A 106 0.40 -8.23 15.10
N LEU A 107 0.68 -6.93 15.23
CA LEU A 107 1.35 -6.35 16.39
C LEU A 107 0.60 -6.65 17.69
N LEU A 108 -0.72 -6.41 17.72
CA LEU A 108 -1.52 -6.75 18.89
C LEU A 108 -1.50 -8.26 19.14
N HIS A 109 -1.71 -9.07 18.11
CA HIS A 109 -1.79 -10.53 18.22
C HIS A 109 -0.50 -11.15 18.77
N VAL A 110 0.67 -10.61 18.38
CA VAL A 110 1.97 -11.00 18.94
C VAL A 110 2.07 -10.62 20.42
N VAL A 111 1.68 -9.38 20.78
CA VAL A 111 1.86 -8.88 22.16
C VAL A 111 0.94 -9.58 23.16
N ILE A 112 -0.28 -9.95 22.76
CA ILE A 112 -1.21 -10.67 23.63
C ILE A 112 -0.94 -12.19 23.68
N GLY A 113 0.13 -12.67 23.03
CA GLY A 113 0.51 -14.09 23.05
C GLY A 113 -0.44 -15.01 22.29
N GLY A 114 -1.14 -14.49 21.28
CA GLY A 114 -2.34 -15.12 20.73
C GLY A 114 -2.13 -16.55 20.23
N ALA A 115 -0.99 -16.84 19.58
CA ALA A 115 -0.66 -18.18 19.11
C ALA A 115 0.40 -18.91 19.96
N THR A 116 0.90 -18.31 21.05
CA THR A 116 1.98 -18.90 21.87
C THR A 116 1.47 -19.57 23.15
N ALA A 117 0.22 -19.32 23.55
CA ALA A 117 -0.40 -19.97 24.71
C ALA A 117 -0.46 -21.49 24.55
N ASP A 118 -0.01 -22.23 25.57
CA ASP A 118 0.06 -23.70 25.55
C ASP A 118 -1.34 -24.31 25.44
N ASP A 119 -2.29 -23.86 26.25
CA ASP A 119 -3.69 -24.27 26.15
C ASP A 119 -4.34 -23.76 24.85
N TYR A 120 -5.21 -24.56 24.25
CA TYR A 120 -5.99 -24.18 23.07
C TYR A 120 -7.05 -23.14 23.39
N ASP A 121 -7.68 -23.25 24.56
CA ASP A 121 -8.84 -22.41 24.92
C ASP A 121 -8.42 -20.97 25.31
N ASP A 122 -7.16 -20.77 25.72
CA ASP A 122 -6.60 -19.46 26.07
C ASP A 122 -6.11 -18.67 24.85
N ARG A 123 -6.18 -19.24 23.64
CA ARG A 123 -5.64 -18.63 22.41
C ARG A 123 -6.59 -17.59 21.86
N VAL A 124 -6.12 -16.35 21.77
CA VAL A 124 -6.85 -15.30 21.06
C VAL A 124 -6.71 -15.51 19.55
N ARG A 125 -7.78 -15.93 18.88
CA ARG A 125 -7.79 -16.12 17.43
C ARG A 125 -7.46 -14.82 16.68
N PHE A 126 -6.60 -14.89 15.68
CA PHE A 126 -6.23 -13.74 14.85
C PHE A 126 -7.45 -13.04 14.21
N SER A 127 -8.46 -13.79 13.80
CA SER A 127 -9.71 -13.25 13.25
C SER A 127 -10.49 -12.36 14.23
N ALA A 128 -10.40 -12.62 15.54
CA ALA A 128 -11.01 -11.79 16.56
C ALA A 128 -10.25 -10.45 16.69
N VAL A 129 -8.91 -10.51 16.68
CA VAL A 129 -8.04 -9.32 16.64
C VAL A 129 -8.32 -8.47 15.41
N LEU A 130 -8.37 -9.09 14.23
CA LEU A 130 -8.72 -8.42 12.97
C LEU A 130 -10.06 -7.69 13.08
N ALA A 131 -11.10 -8.36 13.59
CA ALA A 131 -12.41 -7.75 13.76
C ALA A 131 -12.31 -6.49 14.63
N VAL A 132 -11.74 -6.58 15.83
CA VAL A 132 -11.70 -5.45 16.77
C VAL A 132 -10.83 -4.30 16.25
N THR A 133 -9.67 -4.60 15.66
CA THR A 133 -8.75 -3.58 15.13
C THR A 133 -9.36 -2.79 13.97
N ALA A 134 -10.25 -3.38 13.16
CA ALA A 134 -10.89 -2.67 12.05
C ALA A 134 -11.67 -1.42 12.49
N VAL A 135 -12.29 -1.45 13.68
CA VAL A 135 -13.07 -0.31 14.18
C VAL A 135 -12.18 0.91 14.44
N GLY A 136 -10.98 0.70 14.98
CA GLY A 136 -10.05 1.80 15.24
C GLY A 136 -9.43 2.40 13.98
N LEU A 137 -9.65 1.81 12.80
CA LEU A 137 -9.32 2.44 11.52
C LEU A 137 -10.44 3.37 11.02
N ALA A 138 -11.65 3.34 11.58
CA ALA A 138 -12.74 4.20 11.11
C ALA A 138 -12.39 5.71 11.07
N PRO A 139 -11.65 6.28 12.06
CA PRO A 139 -11.23 7.68 12.00
C PRO A 139 -10.35 8.03 10.79
N THR A 140 -9.69 7.04 10.17
CA THR A 140 -8.85 7.25 8.98
C THR A 140 -9.66 7.64 7.74
N ALA A 141 -10.97 7.38 7.71
CA ALA A 141 -11.85 7.86 6.65
C ALA A 141 -11.78 9.38 6.47
N LEU A 142 -11.63 10.12 7.58
CA LEU A 142 -11.57 11.58 7.54
C LEU A 142 -10.33 12.08 6.79
N ARG A 143 -9.16 11.45 6.97
CA ARG A 143 -7.95 11.84 6.24
C ARG A 143 -8.02 11.45 4.76
N TYR A 144 -8.65 10.33 4.42
CA TYR A 144 -8.87 9.96 3.01
C TYR A 144 -9.79 10.94 2.29
N LEU A 145 -10.83 11.44 2.98
CA LEU A 145 -11.71 12.49 2.46
C LEU A 145 -11.03 13.86 2.43
N ALA A 146 -10.16 14.16 3.39
CA ALA A 146 -9.46 15.44 3.46
C ALA A 146 -8.33 15.55 2.42
N ARG A 147 -7.68 14.44 2.04
CA ARG A 147 -6.56 14.44 1.09
C ARG A 147 -6.89 15.18 -0.21
N PRO A 148 -7.94 14.83 -0.97
CA PRO A 148 -8.25 15.54 -2.21
C PRO A 148 -8.50 17.04 -2.00
N LEU A 149 -9.14 17.43 -0.90
CA LEU A 149 -9.39 18.84 -0.58
C LEU A 149 -8.08 19.59 -0.29
N VAL A 150 -7.16 18.98 0.45
CA VAL A 150 -5.85 19.58 0.74
C VAL A 150 -5.04 19.70 -0.56
N VAL A 151 -5.05 18.67 -1.40
CA VAL A 151 -4.40 18.71 -2.71
C VAL A 151 -4.99 19.86 -3.55
N GLU A 152 -6.31 19.98 -3.63
CA GLU A 152 -6.96 21.07 -4.38
C GLU A 152 -6.60 22.47 -3.85
N LEU A 153 -6.52 22.64 -2.52
CA LEU A 153 -6.18 23.91 -1.91
C LEU A 153 -4.70 24.30 -2.06
N GLU A 154 -3.81 23.31 -2.12
CA GLU A 154 -2.36 23.52 -2.07
C GLU A 154 -1.67 23.35 -3.43
N THR A 155 -2.33 22.72 -4.41
CA THR A 155 -1.77 22.51 -5.74
C THR A 155 -1.81 23.83 -6.52
N ALA A 156 -0.68 24.53 -6.50
CA ALA A 156 -0.42 25.62 -7.43
C ALA A 156 -0.18 25.09 -8.85
N THR A 157 -0.12 25.99 -9.83
CA THR A 157 0.26 25.62 -11.21
C THR A 157 1.60 24.89 -11.22
N LEU A 158 1.61 23.66 -11.75
CA LEU A 158 2.79 22.83 -11.89
C LEU A 158 3.40 23.05 -13.28
N THR A 159 4.70 23.32 -13.32
CA THR A 159 5.46 23.60 -14.56
C THR A 159 6.66 22.64 -14.68
N PRO A 160 6.41 21.33 -14.90
CA PRO A 160 7.48 20.35 -15.04
C PRO A 160 8.38 20.63 -16.25
N ALA A 161 9.69 20.38 -16.09
CA ALA A 161 10.68 20.54 -17.16
C ALA A 161 10.65 19.41 -18.21
N GLY A 162 9.93 18.32 -17.96
CA GLY A 162 9.86 17.14 -18.81
C GLY A 162 9.01 16.02 -18.19
N ILE A 163 8.98 14.85 -18.83
CA ILE A 163 8.10 13.72 -18.44
C ILE A 163 8.42 13.23 -17.01
N ASP A 164 9.69 12.94 -16.71
CA ASP A 164 10.06 12.41 -15.39
C ASP A 164 9.79 13.43 -14.27
N ALA A 165 9.99 14.72 -14.55
CA ALA A 165 9.65 15.80 -13.63
C ALA A 165 8.13 15.90 -13.43
N ALA A 166 7.32 15.73 -14.47
CA ALA A 166 5.86 15.72 -14.35
C ALA A 166 5.37 14.57 -13.48
N ARG A 167 5.92 13.36 -13.66
CA ARG A 167 5.60 12.18 -12.83
C ARG A 167 6.01 12.38 -11.37
N ALA A 168 7.21 12.89 -11.13
CA ALA A 168 7.72 13.13 -9.78
C ALA A 168 6.91 14.21 -9.04
N LEU A 169 6.62 15.34 -9.70
CA LEU A 169 5.78 16.39 -9.13
C LEU A 169 4.35 15.91 -8.87
N ALA A 170 3.80 15.08 -9.74
CA ALA A 170 2.47 14.51 -9.53
C ALA A 170 2.41 13.59 -8.30
N ALA A 171 3.43 12.74 -8.11
CA ALA A 171 3.52 11.89 -6.93
C ALA A 171 3.70 12.71 -5.63
N ASP A 172 4.53 13.75 -5.66
CA ASP A 172 4.76 14.66 -4.54
C ASP A 172 3.50 15.43 -4.16
N ALA A 173 2.77 15.97 -5.15
CA ALA A 173 1.52 16.70 -4.94
C ALA A 173 0.42 15.83 -4.28
N LEU A 174 0.41 14.52 -4.53
CA LEU A 174 -0.52 13.58 -3.89
C LEU A 174 -0.14 13.19 -2.45
N THR A 175 1.06 13.57 -2.01
CA THR A 175 1.57 13.36 -0.65
C THR A 175 1.79 14.70 0.04
N PRO A 176 0.71 15.46 0.33
CA PRO A 176 0.85 16.78 0.93
C PRO A 176 1.63 16.71 2.25
N SER A 177 2.52 17.67 2.49
CA SER A 177 3.35 17.74 3.70
C SER A 177 3.09 19.02 4.50
N SER A 178 1.97 19.70 4.23
CA SER A 178 1.63 20.95 4.89
C SER A 178 1.26 20.75 6.35
N SER A 179 1.33 21.84 7.13
CA SER A 179 0.90 21.83 8.52
C SER A 179 -0.58 21.46 8.68
N VAL A 180 -1.42 21.81 7.70
CA VAL A 180 -2.85 21.48 7.69
C VAL A 180 -3.03 19.96 7.54
N TRP A 181 -2.35 19.35 6.56
CA TRP A 181 -2.37 17.91 6.38
C TRP A 181 -1.85 17.17 7.62
N LEU A 182 -0.70 17.59 8.15
CA LEU A 182 -0.11 16.99 9.34
C LEU A 182 -1.04 17.08 10.55
N ALA A 183 -1.79 18.18 10.71
CA ALA A 183 -2.79 18.30 11.76
C ALA A 183 -3.96 17.30 11.58
N VAL A 184 -4.43 17.08 10.35
CA VAL A 184 -5.47 16.09 10.04
C VAL A 184 -4.96 14.67 10.33
N VAL A 185 -3.74 14.34 9.91
CA VAL A 185 -3.12 13.03 10.20
C VAL A 185 -2.94 12.85 11.71
N ALA A 186 -2.46 13.88 12.43
CA ALA A 186 -2.30 13.83 13.88
C ALA A 186 -3.62 13.59 14.61
N ALA A 187 -4.66 14.33 14.24
CA ALA A 187 -5.98 14.21 14.85
C ALA A 187 -6.59 12.82 14.61
N THR A 188 -6.53 12.32 13.37
CA THR A 188 -7.07 11.00 13.01
C THR A 188 -6.25 9.85 13.60
N ALA A 189 -4.92 9.99 13.69
CA ALA A 189 -4.04 9.02 14.36
C ALA A 189 -4.29 8.96 15.87
N ALA A 190 -4.41 10.11 16.54
CA ALA A 190 -4.75 10.17 17.95
C ALA A 190 -6.13 9.56 18.23
N TRP A 191 -7.13 9.87 17.38
CA TRP A 191 -8.45 9.28 17.50
C TRP A 191 -8.42 7.76 17.29
N SER A 192 -7.71 7.28 16.27
CA SER A 192 -7.53 5.83 16.01
C SER A 192 -6.88 5.12 17.21
N ALA A 193 -5.84 5.71 17.77
CA ALA A 193 -5.16 5.20 18.97
C ALA A 193 -6.11 5.12 20.18
N LEU A 194 -6.93 6.15 20.42
CA LEU A 194 -7.92 6.13 21.50
C LEU A 194 -8.97 5.03 21.31
N VAL A 195 -9.48 4.85 20.09
CA VAL A 195 -10.47 3.80 19.79
C VAL A 195 -9.84 2.42 19.98
N TRP A 196 -8.63 2.19 19.48
CA TRP A 196 -7.91 0.93 19.71
C TRP A 196 -7.64 0.66 21.18
N TRP A 197 -7.15 1.66 21.91
CA TRP A 197 -6.85 1.53 23.34
C TRP A 197 -8.08 1.06 24.12
N GLN A 198 -9.25 1.66 23.89
CA GLN A 198 -10.50 1.27 24.55
C GLN A 198 -11.02 -0.08 24.05
N SER A 199 -10.98 -0.31 22.74
CA SER A 199 -11.54 -1.52 22.13
C SER A 199 -10.75 -2.78 22.52
N TRP A 200 -9.43 -2.69 22.61
CA TRP A 200 -8.59 -3.83 22.98
C TRP A 200 -8.68 -4.17 24.48
N GLN A 201 -8.84 -3.17 25.34
CA GLN A 201 -9.15 -3.41 26.76
C GLN A 201 -10.47 -4.17 26.91
N ALA A 202 -11.51 -3.69 26.23
CA ALA A 202 -12.84 -4.29 26.34
C ALA A 202 -12.92 -5.70 25.72
N ALA A 203 -12.17 -5.97 24.66
CA ALA A 203 -12.29 -7.23 23.91
C ALA A 203 -11.34 -8.34 24.36
N PHE A 204 -10.17 -8.00 24.90
CA PHE A 204 -9.07 -8.95 25.15
C PHE A 204 -8.50 -8.88 26.57
N ASP A 205 -9.14 -8.13 27.47
CA ASP A 205 -8.70 -7.93 28.86
C ASP A 205 -7.22 -7.51 28.99
N VAL A 206 -6.73 -6.78 27.98
CA VAL A 206 -5.36 -6.29 27.97
C VAL A 206 -5.24 -5.15 28.97
N SER A 207 -4.21 -5.18 29.81
CA SER A 207 -3.98 -4.10 30.77
C SER A 207 -3.93 -2.73 30.09
N SER A 208 -4.54 -1.73 30.72
CA SER A 208 -4.67 -0.38 30.15
C SER A 208 -3.34 0.20 29.68
N ARG A 209 -2.25 -0.02 30.44
CA ARG A 209 -0.90 0.41 30.07
C ARG A 209 -0.41 -0.26 28.77
N ARG A 210 -0.55 -1.58 28.64
CA ARG A 210 -0.11 -2.30 27.42
C ARG A 210 -0.92 -1.88 26.21
N ALA A 211 -2.24 -1.87 26.32
CA ALA A 211 -3.12 -1.47 25.23
C ALA A 211 -2.81 -0.02 24.78
N GLY A 212 -2.61 0.90 25.73
CA GLY A 212 -2.27 2.29 25.44
C GLY A 212 -0.91 2.45 24.76
N THR A 213 0.12 1.71 25.19
CA THR A 213 1.43 1.72 24.52
C THR A 213 1.35 1.24 23.08
N ILE A 214 0.67 0.10 22.82
CA ILE A 214 0.56 -0.45 21.46
C ILE A 214 -0.24 0.51 20.56
N ALA A 215 -1.35 1.06 21.05
CA ALA A 215 -2.17 2.01 20.31
C ALA A 215 -1.40 3.29 20.01
N GLY A 216 -0.63 3.80 20.98
CA GLY A 216 0.23 4.95 20.82
C GLY A 216 1.33 4.72 19.78
N VAL A 217 1.99 3.56 19.78
CA VAL A 217 2.99 3.20 18.77
C VAL A 217 2.36 3.11 17.38
N ALA A 218 1.22 2.41 17.24
CA ALA A 218 0.52 2.30 15.97
C ALA A 218 0.06 3.67 15.44
N GLY A 219 -0.46 4.54 16.32
CA GLY A 219 -0.81 5.92 15.99
C GLY A 219 0.40 6.76 15.57
N ALA A 220 1.53 6.65 16.29
CA ALA A 220 2.76 7.34 15.97
C ALA A 220 3.33 6.92 14.61
N CYS A 221 3.17 5.66 14.22
CA CYS A 221 3.56 5.21 12.88
C CYS A 221 2.83 5.98 11.78
N PHE A 222 1.54 6.30 11.92
CA PHE A 222 0.83 7.15 10.94
C PHE A 222 1.41 8.56 10.84
N LEU A 223 1.79 9.15 11.99
CA LEU A 223 2.40 10.48 12.02
C LEU A 223 3.77 10.50 11.35
N LEU A 224 4.64 9.53 11.70
CA LEU A 224 5.96 9.39 11.10
C LEU A 224 5.88 9.25 9.58
N SER A 225 4.86 8.53 9.12
CA SER A 225 4.61 8.28 7.70
C SER A 225 4.27 9.54 6.91
N ALA A 226 3.49 10.44 7.50
CA ALA A 226 3.16 11.72 6.90
C ALA A 226 4.34 12.71 6.92
N LEU A 227 5.25 12.59 7.90
CA LEU A 227 6.45 13.43 8.03
C LEU A 227 7.60 12.97 7.12
N ALA A 228 7.71 11.66 6.89
CA ALA A 228 8.77 11.05 6.10
C ALA A 228 8.17 10.01 5.14
N PRO A 229 7.45 10.45 4.09
CA PRO A 229 6.83 9.55 3.13
C PRO A 229 7.91 8.73 2.42
N VAL A 230 7.74 7.41 2.42
CA VAL A 230 8.61 6.49 1.67
C VAL A 230 7.90 6.14 0.37
N LEU A 231 8.34 6.75 -0.72
CA LEU A 231 7.92 6.41 -2.08
C LEU A 231 8.94 5.43 -2.66
N VAL A 232 8.51 4.21 -2.96
CA VAL A 232 9.37 3.19 -3.58
C VAL A 232 8.92 3.02 -5.03
N GLY A 233 9.88 2.96 -5.97
CA GLY A 233 9.60 2.87 -7.40
C GLY A 233 8.76 1.65 -7.80
N GLY A 234 8.13 1.71 -8.98
CA GLY A 234 7.03 0.82 -9.38
C GLY A 234 7.23 -0.70 -9.17
N GLY A 235 8.45 -1.22 -9.32
CA GLY A 235 8.73 -2.65 -9.09
C GLY A 235 8.61 -3.09 -7.61
N ALA A 236 8.80 -2.17 -6.67
CA ALA A 236 8.77 -2.49 -5.24
C ALA A 236 7.35 -2.76 -4.72
N GLY A 237 6.32 -2.18 -5.35
CA GLY A 237 4.93 -2.44 -4.97
C GLY A 237 4.56 -3.92 -5.09
N VAL A 238 4.97 -4.58 -6.17
CA VAL A 238 4.75 -6.03 -6.38
C VAL A 238 5.43 -6.86 -5.31
N VAL A 239 6.69 -6.55 -5.00
CA VAL A 239 7.42 -7.19 -3.90
C VAL A 239 6.71 -6.96 -2.57
N GLY A 240 6.18 -5.74 -2.35
CA GLY A 240 5.39 -5.40 -1.18
C GLY A 240 4.13 -6.27 -1.02
N VAL A 241 3.35 -6.44 -2.10
CA VAL A 241 2.19 -7.35 -2.13
C VAL A 241 2.60 -8.77 -1.76
N LEU A 242 3.67 -9.28 -2.37
CA LEU A 242 4.15 -10.65 -2.14
C LEU A 242 4.58 -10.85 -0.67
N LEU A 243 5.32 -9.90 -0.09
CA LEU A 243 5.72 -9.97 1.31
C LEU A 243 4.53 -9.93 2.26
N VAL A 244 3.53 -9.08 2.00
CA VAL A 244 2.28 -9.06 2.79
C VAL A 244 1.54 -10.40 2.66
N ALA A 245 1.38 -10.92 1.45
CA ALA A 245 0.69 -12.18 1.19
C ALA A 245 1.39 -13.37 1.86
N LEU A 246 2.72 -13.42 1.84
CA LEU A 246 3.53 -14.45 2.49
C LEU A 246 3.54 -14.32 4.02
N GLY A 247 3.49 -13.11 4.56
CA GLY A 247 3.48 -12.86 6.00
C GLY A 247 2.15 -13.17 6.68
N ILE A 248 1.01 -13.04 5.99
CA ILE A 248 -0.33 -13.29 6.56
C ILE A 248 -0.48 -14.73 7.09
N PRO A 249 -0.14 -15.81 6.35
CA PRO A 249 -0.22 -17.17 6.88
C PRO A 249 0.66 -17.38 8.12
N ALA A 250 1.86 -16.80 8.13
CA ALA A 250 2.77 -16.88 9.27
C ALA A 250 2.23 -16.17 10.51
N LEU A 251 1.46 -15.09 10.34
CA LEU A 251 0.74 -14.42 11.42
C LEU A 251 -0.51 -15.17 11.89
N ALA A 252 -1.31 -15.68 10.95
CA ALA A 252 -2.64 -16.23 11.23
C ALA A 252 -2.59 -17.69 11.70
N PHE A 253 -1.62 -18.47 11.20
CA PHE A 253 -1.52 -19.91 11.39
C PHE A 253 -0.08 -20.37 11.73
N PRO A 254 0.67 -19.73 12.65
CA PRO A 254 2.07 -20.06 12.88
C PRO A 254 2.27 -21.51 13.35
N ARG A 255 1.34 -22.07 14.12
CA ARG A 255 1.41 -23.47 14.60
C ARG A 255 1.22 -24.50 13.50
N ASP A 256 0.31 -24.24 12.56
CA ASP A 256 0.06 -25.17 11.47
C ASP A 256 1.24 -25.20 10.50
N LEU A 257 1.88 -24.04 10.27
CA LEU A 257 3.12 -23.96 9.50
C LEU A 257 4.28 -24.70 10.19
N GLU A 258 4.44 -24.54 11.50
CA GLU A 258 5.45 -25.28 12.27
C GLU A 258 5.19 -26.79 12.29
N ARG A 259 3.93 -27.23 12.31
CA ARG A 259 3.59 -28.66 12.18
C ARG A 259 3.96 -29.21 10.81
N ILE A 260 3.77 -28.42 9.75
CA ILE A 260 4.18 -28.80 8.39
C ILE A 260 5.72 -28.89 8.31
N ASP A 261 6.44 -27.92 8.90
CA ASP A 261 7.91 -27.93 8.96
C ASP A 261 8.44 -29.17 9.70
N LEU A 262 7.89 -29.45 10.88
CA LEU A 262 8.22 -30.66 11.64
C LEU A 262 7.87 -31.95 10.86
N ALA A 263 6.76 -31.96 10.12
CA ALA A 263 6.40 -33.12 9.31
C ALA A 263 7.43 -33.40 8.20
N PHE A 264 8.00 -32.34 7.58
CA PHE A 264 9.07 -32.48 6.58
C PHE A 264 10.41 -32.89 7.20
N ASP A 265 10.77 -32.33 8.36
CA ASP A 265 11.99 -32.70 9.11
C ASP A 265 11.98 -34.17 9.56
N LEU A 266 10.79 -34.73 9.82
CA LEU A 266 10.62 -36.09 10.33
C LEU A 266 10.46 -37.14 9.21
N ILE A 267 10.50 -36.74 7.92
CA ILE A 267 10.51 -37.68 6.79
C ILE A 267 11.77 -38.58 6.89
N GLY A 268 11.58 -39.81 7.37
CA GLY A 268 12.64 -40.79 7.59
C GLY A 268 12.79 -41.28 9.04
N THR A 269 12.09 -40.65 10.00
CA THR A 269 12.09 -41.07 11.41
C THR A 269 10.70 -41.62 11.80
N ARG A 270 10.64 -42.86 12.31
CA ARG A 270 9.38 -43.46 12.78
C ARG A 270 9.01 -42.86 14.14
N GLY A 271 7.95 -42.06 14.21
CA GLY A 271 7.37 -41.55 15.48
C GLY A 271 6.91 -40.09 15.50
N GLY A 272 6.95 -39.38 14.37
CA GLY A 272 6.78 -37.91 14.33
C GLY A 272 5.36 -37.33 14.42
N GLU A 273 4.30 -38.14 14.40
CA GLU A 273 2.94 -37.67 14.16
C GLU A 273 2.31 -36.84 15.31
N ASN A 274 2.94 -36.83 16.50
CA ASN A 274 2.42 -36.13 17.69
C ASN A 274 3.42 -35.15 18.33
N VAL A 275 4.41 -34.65 17.59
CA VAL A 275 5.35 -33.67 18.15
C VAL A 275 4.69 -32.30 18.23
N GLU A 276 4.42 -31.83 19.45
CA GLU A 276 3.90 -30.47 19.66
C GLU A 276 4.97 -29.42 19.34
N PRO A 277 4.64 -28.37 18.55
CA PRO A 277 5.56 -27.28 18.27
C PRO A 277 5.98 -26.58 19.56
N LYS A 278 7.29 -26.35 19.71
CA LYS A 278 7.81 -25.59 20.85
C LYS A 278 7.30 -24.13 20.79
N PRO A 279 6.84 -23.53 21.90
CA PRO A 279 6.24 -22.18 21.89
C PRO A 279 7.13 -21.09 21.30
N TRP A 280 8.46 -21.18 21.50
CA TRP A 280 9.39 -20.19 20.95
C TRP A 280 9.50 -20.24 19.42
N ARG A 281 9.31 -21.41 18.80
CA ARG A 281 9.32 -21.54 17.32
C ARG A 281 8.08 -20.87 16.73
N VAL A 282 6.93 -21.12 17.35
CA VAL A 282 5.66 -20.48 17.00
C VAL A 282 5.77 -18.96 17.13
N ALA A 283 6.39 -18.46 18.21
CA ALA A 283 6.64 -17.03 18.39
C ALA A 283 7.56 -16.47 17.28
N LEU A 284 8.63 -17.19 16.93
CA LEU A 284 9.55 -16.78 15.86
C LEU A 284 8.83 -16.70 14.51
N GLN A 285 7.98 -17.67 14.19
CA GLN A 285 7.18 -17.69 12.96
C GLN A 285 6.15 -16.55 12.93
N GLN A 286 5.55 -16.24 14.07
CA GLN A 286 4.59 -15.12 14.17
C GLN A 286 5.31 -13.76 14.01
N VAL A 287 6.50 -13.59 14.60
CA VAL A 287 7.31 -12.38 14.47
C VAL A 287 7.88 -12.23 13.06
N SER A 288 8.32 -13.32 12.42
CA SER A 288 8.78 -13.30 11.02
C SER A 288 7.64 -12.91 10.07
N GLY A 289 6.44 -13.46 10.29
CA GLY A 289 5.23 -13.04 9.59
C GLY A 289 4.93 -11.55 9.75
N LEU A 290 4.99 -11.03 10.99
CA LEU A 290 4.81 -9.60 11.26
C LEU A 290 5.83 -8.74 10.51
N ALA A 291 7.10 -9.14 10.54
CA ALA A 291 8.17 -8.43 9.86
C ALA A 291 7.97 -8.40 8.34
N LEU A 292 7.58 -9.54 7.73
CA LEU A 292 7.26 -9.61 6.31
C LEU A 292 6.11 -8.67 5.93
N VAL A 293 5.01 -8.70 6.71
CA VAL A 293 3.87 -7.79 6.45
C VAL A 293 4.29 -6.34 6.65
N ALA A 294 5.05 -6.01 7.70
CA ALA A 294 5.49 -4.63 7.96
C ALA A 294 6.39 -4.10 6.84
N VAL A 295 7.40 -4.88 6.42
CA VAL A 295 8.28 -4.50 5.30
C VAL A 295 7.48 -4.41 4.00
N GLY A 296 6.61 -5.37 3.73
CA GLY A 296 5.75 -5.34 2.54
C GLY A 296 4.82 -4.12 2.52
N THR A 297 4.29 -3.72 3.69
CA THR A 297 3.50 -2.50 3.85
C THR A 297 4.32 -1.26 3.51
N VAL A 298 5.56 -1.15 3.98
CA VAL A 298 6.45 -0.02 3.63
C VAL A 298 6.72 0.02 2.12
N LEU A 299 7.00 -1.13 1.50
CA LEU A 299 7.27 -1.21 0.05
C LEU A 299 6.06 -0.88 -0.83
N LEU A 300 4.84 -1.09 -0.32
CA LEU A 300 3.60 -0.67 -0.98
C LEU A 300 3.37 0.85 -0.98
N GLY A 301 4.27 1.65 -0.39
CA GLY A 301 3.99 3.05 -0.10
C GLY A 301 3.01 3.22 1.07
N GLY A 302 2.88 2.17 1.90
CA GLY A 302 1.94 2.04 3.01
C GLY A 302 2.02 3.12 4.08
N LEU A 303 3.04 3.97 4.01
CA LEU A 303 3.23 5.08 4.91
C LEU A 303 2.78 6.40 4.24
N ALA A 304 3.20 6.68 3.00
CA ALA A 304 2.82 7.91 2.30
C ALA A 304 1.32 7.96 1.91
N LEU A 305 0.71 6.80 1.69
CA LEU A 305 -0.68 6.67 1.22
C LEU A 305 -1.66 6.21 2.31
N ALA A 306 -1.20 5.99 3.55
CA ALA A 306 -2.05 5.60 4.68
C ALA A 306 -2.76 6.77 5.32
#